data_AF-A0A7X7QNJ5-F1
#
_entry.id   AF-A0A7X7QNJ5-F1
#
_cell.length_a   1.000
_cell.length_b   1.000
_cell.length_c   1.000
_cell.angle_alpha   90.00
_cell.angle_beta   90.00
_cell.angle_gamma   90.00
#
_symmetry.space_group_name_H-M   'P 1'
#
loop_
_entity.id
_entity.type
_entity.pdbx_description
1 polymer ?
#
loop_
_entity_poly.entity_id
_entity_poly.type
_entity_poly.pdbx_seq_one_letter_code
_entity_poly.pdbx_strand_id
1 'polypeptide(L)'
;MKCPKCGIENGSRSVCLKCGNFLNNKNVQRETDPEIKKQMQRTRRRLVLKSCTSSFLLMIVAFVGISALMFAIFYFLFRDMEWPTDAELSSEMASIQESEAATESVPAQTTVTIAD
;
A
#
# COMPACT_ATOMS: atom_id res chain seq x y z
N MET A 1 -27.37 48.39 -14.21
CA MET A 1 -27.50 47.10 -14.92
C MET A 1 -28.71 46.31 -14.45
N LYS A 2 -29.46 45.69 -15.36
CA LYS A 2 -30.66 44.92 -15.01
C LYS A 2 -30.31 43.51 -14.53
N CYS A 3 -31.01 43.04 -13.50
CA CYS A 3 -30.82 41.68 -13.00
C CYS A 3 -31.44 40.65 -13.95
N PRO A 4 -30.70 39.60 -14.38
CA PRO A 4 -31.24 38.58 -15.26
C PRO A 4 -32.30 37.70 -14.60
N LYS A 5 -32.34 37.65 -13.26
CA LYS A 5 -33.24 36.78 -12.50
C LYS A 5 -34.56 37.46 -12.14
N CYS A 6 -34.52 38.75 -11.77
CA CYS A 6 -35.69 39.46 -11.25
C CYS A 6 -36.00 40.79 -11.97
N GLY A 7 -35.28 41.12 -13.05
CA GLY A 7 -35.56 42.28 -13.91
C GLY A 7 -35.25 43.66 -13.32
N ILE A 8 -34.90 43.75 -12.04
CA ILE A 8 -34.66 45.02 -11.36
C ILE A 8 -33.39 45.69 -11.83
N GLU A 9 -33.49 47.00 -12.01
CA GLU A 9 -32.39 47.88 -12.38
C GLU A 9 -31.53 48.18 -11.15
N ASN A 10 -30.35 47.57 -11.10
CA ASN A 10 -29.36 47.78 -10.05
C ASN A 10 -28.21 48.56 -10.68
N GLY A 11 -28.05 49.85 -10.36
CA GLY A 11 -27.10 50.79 -10.99
C GLY A 11 -25.70 50.22 -11.30
N SER A 12 -24.72 50.46 -10.43
CA SER A 12 -23.32 50.00 -10.53
C SER A 12 -22.96 48.88 -9.53
N ARG A 13 -23.95 48.34 -8.80
CA ARG A 13 -23.74 47.36 -7.73
C ARG A 13 -23.49 45.97 -8.30
N SER A 14 -22.47 45.25 -7.82
CA SER A 14 -22.14 43.88 -8.24
C SER A 14 -23.20 42.82 -7.88
N VAL A 15 -24.08 43.12 -6.93
CA VAL A 15 -25.13 42.23 -6.41
C VAL A 15 -26.50 42.89 -6.53
N CYS A 16 -27.50 42.11 -6.92
CA CYS A 16 -28.88 42.58 -7.01
C CYS A 16 -29.46 42.87 -5.62
N LEU A 17 -30.03 44.07 -5.45
CA LEU A 17 -30.68 44.51 -4.20
C LEU A 17 -31.85 43.63 -3.76
N LYS A 18 -32.67 43.15 -4.71
CA LYS A 18 -33.88 42.38 -4.38
C LYS A 18 -33.63 40.88 -4.17
N CYS A 19 -32.78 40.25 -4.97
CA CYS A 19 -32.64 38.79 -4.98
C CYS A 19 -31.24 38.29 -4.60
N GLY A 20 -30.30 39.17 -4.27
CA GLY A 20 -28.93 38.80 -3.89
C GLY A 20 -28.11 38.17 -5.03
N ASN A 21 -28.62 38.13 -6.25
CA ASN A 21 -27.90 37.51 -7.38
C ASN A 21 -26.71 38.38 -7.81
N PHE A 22 -25.55 37.76 -8.02
CA PHE A 22 -24.38 38.44 -8.58
C PHE A 22 -24.61 38.78 -10.05
N LEU A 23 -24.54 40.06 -10.36
CA LEU A 23 -24.81 40.64 -11.68
C LEU A 23 -23.58 40.59 -12.59
N ASN A 24 -22.39 40.49 -11.99
CA ASN A 24 -21.11 40.44 -12.69
C ASN A 24 -20.62 38.98 -12.84
N ASN A 25 -21.50 38.08 -13.30
CA ASN A 25 -21.08 36.72 -13.62
C ASN A 25 -20.44 36.72 -15.01
N LYS A 26 -19.26 37.32 -15.14
CA LYS A 26 -18.37 37.17 -16.30
C LYS A 26 -17.73 35.78 -16.33
N ASN A 27 -18.51 34.74 -16.03
CA ASN A 27 -18.21 33.42 -16.59
C ASN A 27 -18.56 33.50 -18.07
N VAL A 28 -17.68 34.18 -18.81
CA VAL A 28 -17.58 34.05 -20.25
C VAL A 28 -17.20 32.59 -20.44
N GLN A 29 -18.20 31.71 -20.51
CA GLN A 29 -18.07 30.45 -21.19
C GLN A 29 -17.71 30.85 -22.61
N ARG A 30 -16.41 30.94 -22.89
CA ARG A 30 -15.93 30.97 -24.27
C ARG A 30 -16.59 29.77 -24.90
N GLU A 31 -17.51 30.00 -25.83
CA GLU A 31 -18.06 28.98 -26.70
C GLU A 31 -16.85 28.33 -27.38
N THR A 32 -16.35 27.30 -26.73
CA THR A 32 -15.20 26.56 -27.21
C THR A 32 -15.83 25.63 -28.20
N ASP A 33 -15.50 25.85 -29.47
CA ASP A 33 -15.92 25.02 -30.58
C ASP A 33 -15.95 23.54 -30.13
N PRO A 34 -17.09 22.84 -30.27
CA PRO A 34 -17.22 21.45 -29.82
C PRO A 34 -16.12 20.54 -30.35
N GLU A 35 -15.52 20.89 -31.49
CA GLU A 35 -14.41 20.17 -32.09
C GLU A 35 -13.08 20.35 -31.31
N ILE A 36 -12.80 21.57 -30.85
CA ILE A 36 -11.62 21.89 -30.03
C ILE A 36 -11.72 21.21 -28.65
N LYS A 37 -12.93 21.15 -28.07
CA LYS A 37 -13.18 20.44 -26.81
C LYS A 37 -12.86 18.95 -26.90
N LYS A 38 -13.26 18.30 -28.00
CA LYS A 38 -12.95 16.87 -28.25
C LYS A 38 -11.45 16.62 -28.39
N GLN A 39 -10.73 17.51 -29.08
CA GLN A 39 -9.28 17.38 -29.22
C GLN A 39 -8.55 17.57 -27.88
N MET A 40 -8.90 18.59 -27.09
CA MET A 40 -8.29 18.79 -25.76
C MET A 40 -8.52 17.61 -24.81
N GLN A 41 -9.70 16.99 -24.84
CA GLN A 41 -9.98 15.80 -24.03
C GLN A 41 -9.12 14.60 -24.45
N ARG A 42 -8.92 14.37 -25.74
CA ARG A 42 -8.05 13.29 -26.25
C ARG A 42 -6.60 13.51 -25.85
N THR A 43 -6.10 14.74 -25.96
CA THR A 43 -4.73 15.09 -25.58
C THR A 43 -4.51 14.94 -24.06
N ARG A 44 -5.47 15.38 -23.24
CA ARG A 44 -5.42 15.17 -21.78
C ARG A 44 -5.40 13.69 -21.41
N ARG A 45 -6.24 12.85 -22.04
CA ARG A 45 -6.25 11.40 -21.78
C ARG A 45 -4.92 10.76 -22.15
N ARG A 46 -4.31 11.14 -23.28
CA ARG A 46 -2.98 10.64 -23.69
C ARG A 46 -1.87 11.05 -22.73
N LEU A 47 -1.89 12.30 -22.26
CA LEU A 47 -0.94 12.80 -21.27
C LEU A 47 -1.07 12.07 -19.93
N VAL A 48 -2.30 11.87 -19.45
CA VAL A 48 -2.58 11.13 -18.21
C VAL A 48 -2.13 9.67 -18.32
N LEU A 49 -2.45 8.99 -19.43
CA LEU A 49 -2.00 7.62 -19.64
C LEU A 49 -0.47 7.52 -19.68
N LYS A 50 0.20 8.44 -20.39
CA LYS A 50 1.66 8.43 -20.52
C LYS A 50 2.36 8.71 -19.18
N SER A 51 1.77 9.56 -18.34
CA SER A 51 2.26 9.78 -16.97
C SER A 51 2.06 8.54 -16.11
N CYS A 52 0.88 7.92 -16.18
CA CYS A 52 0.55 6.75 -15.37
C CYS A 52 1.42 5.53 -15.68
N THR A 53 1.68 5.27 -16.98
CA THR A 53 2.57 4.18 -17.39
C THR A 53 4.02 4.41 -16.95
N SER A 54 4.49 5.66 -16.99
CA SER A 54 5.84 5.99 -16.50
C SER A 54 5.99 5.76 -15.00
N SER A 55 4.99 6.15 -14.20
CA SER A 55 4.99 5.91 -12.76
C SER A 55 4.92 4.43 -12.42
N PHE A 56 4.12 3.65 -13.15
CA PHE A 56 4.01 2.21 -12.94
C PHE A 56 5.30 1.47 -13.29
N LEU A 57 5.96 1.85 -14.39
CA LEU A 57 7.28 1.32 -14.75
C LEU A 57 8.35 1.64 -13.69
N LEU A 58 8.39 2.87 -13.20
CA LEU A 58 9.31 3.25 -12.12
C LEU A 58 9.05 2.46 -10.85
N MET A 59 7.78 2.21 -10.51
CA MET A 59 7.43 1.39 -9.35
C MET A 59 7.93 -0.05 -9.48
N ILE A 60 7.75 -0.67 -10.66
CA ILE A 60 8.24 -2.03 -10.92
C ILE A 60 9.77 -2.09 -10.81
N VAL A 61 10.47 -1.14 -11.45
CA VAL A 61 11.93 -1.09 -11.42
C VAL A 61 12.44 -0.90 -9.99
N ALA A 62 11.83 -0.01 -9.22
CA ALA A 62 12.17 0.19 -7.81
C ALA A 62 11.91 -1.08 -6.98
N PHE A 63 10.78 -1.75 -7.20
CA PHE A 63 10.43 -2.98 -6.49
C PHE A 63 11.46 -4.09 -6.77
N VAL A 64 11.80 -4.31 -8.04
CA VAL A 64 12.81 -5.30 -8.44
C VAL A 64 14.20 -4.93 -7.93
N GLY A 65 14.56 -3.64 -7.95
CA GLY A 65 15.84 -3.17 -7.42
C GLY A 65 15.98 -3.38 -5.92
N ILE A 66 14.93 -3.04 -5.14
CA ILE A 66 14.92 -3.23 -3.69
C ILE A 66 14.92 -4.71 -3.33
N SER A 67 14.15 -5.54 -4.04
CA SER A 67 14.12 -6.98 -3.78
C SER A 67 15.44 -7.66 -4.10
N ALA A 68 16.09 -7.31 -5.21
CA ALA A 68 17.42 -7.80 -5.55
C ALA A 68 18.48 -7.35 -4.52
N LEU A 69 18.39 -6.11 -4.05
CA LEU A 69 19.30 -5.58 -3.03
C LEU A 69 19.10 -6.30 -1.69
N MET A 70 17.85 -6.50 -1.25
CA MET A 70 17.55 -7.29 -0.05
C MET A 70 18.07 -8.71 -0.19
N PHE A 71 17.82 -9.36 -1.34
CA PHE A 71 18.33 -10.70 -1.61
C PHE A 71 19.85 -10.76 -1.54
N ALA A 72 20.56 -9.78 -2.11
CA ALA A 72 22.02 -9.71 -2.03
C ALA A 72 22.52 -9.56 -0.58
N ILE A 73 21.85 -8.74 0.24
CA ILE A 73 22.16 -8.59 1.66
C ILE A 73 21.95 -9.92 2.40
N PHE A 74 20.78 -10.56 2.23
CA PHE A 74 20.51 -11.86 2.84
C PHE A 74 21.52 -12.90 2.38
N TYR A 75 21.80 -12.97 1.09
CA TYR A 75 22.80 -13.87 0.56
C TYR A 75 24.16 -13.64 1.22
N PHE A 76 24.64 -12.40 1.33
CA PHE A 76 25.92 -12.10 1.98
C PHE A 76 25.94 -12.41 3.48
N LEU A 77 24.88 -12.07 4.21
CA LEU A 77 24.81 -12.29 5.65
C LEU A 77 24.71 -13.78 6.00
N PHE A 78 24.00 -14.55 5.19
CA PHE A 78 23.78 -15.97 5.42
C PHE A 78 24.73 -16.88 4.64
N ARG A 79 25.60 -16.33 3.77
CA ARG A 79 26.57 -17.13 3.00
C ARG A 79 27.51 -17.92 3.90
N ASP A 80 27.92 -17.27 4.99
CA ASP A 80 28.87 -17.82 5.95
C ASP A 80 28.15 -18.28 7.24
N MET A 81 26.81 -18.25 7.26
CA MET A 81 26.03 -18.83 8.35
C MET A 81 25.85 -20.32 8.06
N GLU A 82 26.66 -21.14 8.72
CA GLU A 82 26.61 -22.59 8.65
C GLU A 82 25.29 -23.06 9.28
N TRP A 83 24.28 -23.28 8.45
CA TRP A 83 22.99 -23.81 8.89
C TRP A 83 23.18 -25.29 9.22
N PRO A 84 22.80 -25.77 10.42
CA PRO A 84 22.94 -27.17 10.75
C PRO A 84 22.16 -28.01 9.74
N THR A 85 22.89 -28.85 9.01
CA THR A 85 22.27 -29.76 8.05
C THR A 85 21.32 -30.71 8.79
N ASP A 86 20.25 -31.10 8.10
CA ASP A 86 19.14 -31.92 8.61
C ASP A 86 19.61 -33.20 9.34
N ALA A 87 20.80 -33.70 8.99
CA ALA A 87 21.46 -34.84 9.62
C ALA A 87 21.92 -34.56 11.07
N GLU A 88 22.46 -33.38 11.36
CA GLU A 88 22.89 -33.01 12.72
C GLU A 88 21.67 -32.74 13.61
N LEU A 89 20.66 -32.06 13.07
CA LEU A 89 19.40 -31.81 13.79
C LEU A 89 18.66 -33.12 14.12
N SER A 90 18.68 -34.08 13.20
CA SER A 90 18.09 -35.41 13.42
C SER A 90 18.87 -36.23 14.46
N SER A 91 20.20 -36.09 14.50
CA SER A 91 21.05 -36.73 15.51
C SER A 91 20.84 -36.14 16.91
N GLU A 92 20.73 -34.82 17.01
CA GLU A 92 20.39 -34.14 18.27
C GLU A 92 19.00 -34.55 18.76
N MET A 93 17.98 -34.57 17.89
CA MET A 93 16.63 -35.03 18.25
C MET A 93 16.61 -36.51 18.67
N ALA A 94 17.37 -37.38 18.00
CA ALA A 94 17.47 -38.79 18.37
C ALA A 94 18.12 -38.98 19.76
N SER A 95 19.18 -38.23 20.07
CA SER A 95 19.84 -38.28 21.38
C SER A 95 18.95 -37.77 22.52
N ILE A 96 18.10 -36.77 22.27
CA ILE A 96 17.13 -36.27 23.24
C ILE A 96 16.07 -37.35 23.52
N GLN A 97 15.56 -38.01 22.48
CA GLN A 97 14.56 -39.06 22.59
C GLN A 97 15.06 -40.29 23.35
N GLU A 98 16.35 -40.64 23.21
CA GLU A 98 16.97 -41.74 23.95
C GLU A 98 17.16 -41.41 25.45
N SER A 99 17.40 -40.13 25.77
CA SER A 99 17.49 -39.67 27.17
C SER A 99 16.14 -39.60 27.89
N GLU A 100 15.04 -39.32 27.18
CA GLU A 100 13.67 -39.38 27.72
C GLU A 100 13.24 -40.82 28.01
N ALA A 101 13.54 -41.75 27.10
CA ALA A 101 13.21 -43.17 27.26
C ALA A 101 13.92 -43.83 28.47
N ALA A 102 15.15 -43.39 28.79
CA ALA A 102 15.89 -43.87 29.96
C ALA A 102 15.36 -43.30 31.30
N THR A 103 14.59 -42.20 31.26
CA THR A 103 14.07 -41.55 32.47
C THR A 103 12.69 -42.10 32.87
N GLU A 104 11.97 -42.75 31.95
CA GLU A 104 10.65 -43.35 32.21
C GLU A 104 10.72 -44.76 32.85
N SER A 105 11.91 -45.37 32.97
CA SER A 105 12.07 -46.73 33.51
C SER A 105 12.46 -46.81 34.99
N VAL A 106 12.17 -45.79 35.82
CA VAL A 106 12.31 -45.92 37.28
C VAL A 106 11.01 -46.49 37.87
N PRO A 107 10.92 -47.80 38.20
CA PRO A 107 9.74 -48.33 38.86
C PRO A 107 9.62 -47.74 40.26
N ALA A 108 8.51 -47.04 40.48
CA ALA A 108 8.05 -46.64 41.79
C ALA A 108 7.73 -47.89 42.63
N GLN A 109 8.69 -48.40 43.41
CA GLN A 109 8.38 -49.31 44.52
C GLN A 109 9.36 -49.11 45.68
N THR A 110 8.86 -48.59 46.79
CA THR A 110 9.26 -49.11 48.11
C THR A 110 8.11 -48.89 49.09
N THR A 111 7.33 -49.95 49.24
CA THR A 111 6.35 -50.17 50.30
C THR A 111 7.01 -50.05 51.67
N VAL A 112 6.54 -49.13 52.50
CA VAL A 112 6.91 -49.06 53.92
C VAL A 112 6.16 -50.17 54.65
N THR A 113 6.87 -51.24 55.00
CA THR A 113 6.39 -52.30 55.91
C THR A 113 6.50 -51.83 57.35
N ILE A 114 5.35 -51.91 58.03
CA ILE A 114 5.15 -51.74 59.47
C ILE A 114 5.83 -52.91 60.22
N ALA A 115 6.49 -52.62 61.33
CA ALA A 115 6.89 -53.60 62.33
C ALA A 115 6.50 -53.08 63.73
N ASP A 116 5.99 -54.02 64.54
CA ASP A 116 5.36 -53.89 65.86
C ASP A 116 6.13 -53.08 66.93
#